data_AF-A0A838YH13-F1
#
_entry.id   AF-A0A838YH13-F1
#
_cell.length_a   1.000
_cell.length_b   1.000
_cell.length_c   1.000
_cell.angle_alpha   90.00
_cell.angle_beta   90.00
_cell.angle_gamma   90.00
#
_symmetry.space_group_name_H-M   'P 1'
#
loop_
_entity.id
_entity.type
_entity.pdbx_description
1 polymer ?
#
loop_
_entity_poly.entity_id
_entity_poly.type
_entity_poly.pdbx_seq_one_letter_code
_entity_poly.pdbx_strand_id
1 'polypeptide(L)'
;MFTEITIVGGVFWTITYLLIIRRGFKDKTFGMPMAAVCANISWEIIFSFFIPHDSPQIYINYIWFALDAVIVIQFLKYGKKKFPSFANWQFYGSFALGLSIATPMILTITDEFGDGSGAFAAFGQNHDVCTVCNVVI
;
A
#
# COMPACT_ATOMS: atom_id res chain seq x y z
N MET A 1 10.01 17.51 16.96
CA MET A 1 11.08 16.71 16.31
C MET A 1 10.57 15.46 15.61
N PHE A 2 9.99 14.44 16.27
CA PHE A 2 9.50 13.25 15.53
C PHE A 2 8.29 13.54 14.61
N THR A 3 7.36 14.38 15.06
CA THR A 3 6.14 14.74 14.30
C THR A 3 6.41 15.47 12.99
N GLU A 4 7.41 16.35 12.94
CA GLU A 4 7.77 17.11 11.73
C GLU A 4 8.26 16.18 10.60
N ILE A 5 9.08 15.19 10.95
CA ILE A 5 9.61 14.21 9.99
C ILE A 5 8.48 13.32 9.46
N THR A 6 7.56 12.89 10.33
CA THR A 6 6.40 12.08 9.95
C THR A 6 5.47 12.85 9.01
N ILE A 7 5.23 14.14 9.28
CA ILE A 7 4.39 15.00 8.42
C ILE A 7 5.05 15.21 7.06
N VAL A 8 6.34 15.54 7.03
CA VAL A 8 7.07 15.75 5.77
C VAL A 8 7.11 14.45 4.97
N GLY A 9 7.50 13.33 5.60
CA GLY A 9 7.49 12.00 4.97
C GLY A 9 6.11 11.64 4.44
N GLY A 10 5.06 11.95 5.20
CA GLY A 10 3.68 11.72 4.78
C GLY A 10 3.23 12.57 3.59
N VAL A 11 3.65 13.82 3.51
CA VAL A 11 3.38 14.68 2.33
C VAL A 11 4.06 14.11 1.09
N PHE A 12 5.33 13.71 1.20
CA PHE A 12 6.04 13.06 0.10
C PHE A 12 5.37 11.75 -0.31
N TRP A 13 4.91 10.94 0.65
CA TRP A 13 4.19 9.69 0.37
C TRP A 13 2.87 9.94 -0.37
N THR A 14 2.12 10.95 0.06
CA THR A 14 0.88 11.37 -0.60
C THR A 14 1.15 11.77 -2.06
N ILE A 15 2.22 12.53 -2.31
CA ILE A 15 2.63 12.91 -3.67
C ILE A 15 2.96 11.65 -4.49
N THR A 16 3.70 10.69 -3.92
CA THR A 16 4.03 9.42 -4.57
C THR A 16 2.77 8.66 -4.98
N TYR A 17 1.78 8.52 -4.09
CA TYR A 17 0.49 7.90 -4.42
C TYR A 17 -0.22 8.63 -5.56
N LEU A 18 -0.28 9.96 -5.53
CA LEU A 18 -0.89 10.73 -6.60
C LEU A 18 -0.18 10.52 -7.94
N LEU A 19 1.15 10.44 -7.95
CA LEU A 19 1.93 10.18 -9.16
C LEU A 19 1.69 8.76 -9.69
N ILE A 20 1.70 7.75 -8.82
CA ILE A 20 1.40 6.35 -9.18
C ILE A 20 -0.01 6.25 -9.77
N ILE A 21 -1.01 6.88 -9.13
CA ILE A 21 -2.39 6.91 -9.61
C ILE A 21 -2.46 7.59 -10.98
N ARG A 22 -1.86 8.77 -11.12
CA ARG A 22 -1.87 9.53 -12.37
C ARG A 22 -1.21 8.74 -13.51
N ARG A 23 -0.06 8.10 -13.24
CA ARG A 23 0.65 7.26 -14.21
C ARG A 23 -0.16 6.02 -14.57
N GLY A 24 -0.77 5.35 -13.60
CA GLY A 24 -1.60 4.17 -13.82
C GLY A 24 -2.79 4.44 -14.75
N PHE A 25 -3.48 5.58 -14.56
CA PHE A 25 -4.54 6.02 -15.47
C PHE A 25 -4.02 6.39 -16.86
N LYS A 26 -2.87 7.09 -16.94
CA LYS A 26 -2.28 7.54 -18.22
C LYS A 26 -1.83 6.37 -19.07
N ASP A 27 -1.11 5.42 -18.48
CA ASP A 27 -0.49 4.30 -19.18
C ASP A 27 -1.41 3.06 -19.24
N LYS A 28 -2.61 3.15 -18.62
CA LYS A 28 -3.58 2.05 -18.49
C LYS A 28 -2.94 0.76 -17.95
N THR A 29 -2.03 0.93 -17.01
CA THR A 29 -1.29 -0.13 -16.33
C THR A 29 -1.41 0.07 -14.82
N PHE A 30 -1.07 -0.96 -14.06
CA PHE A 30 -0.89 -0.83 -12.63
C PHE A 30 0.55 -0.37 -12.35
N GLY A 31 0.69 0.70 -11.57
CA GLY A 31 1.99 1.31 -11.25
C GLY A 31 2.71 0.66 -10.07
N MET A 32 2.05 -0.21 -9.30
CA MET A 32 2.63 -0.94 -8.17
C MET A 32 2.44 -2.46 -8.31
N PRO A 33 3.44 -3.28 -7.90
CA PRO A 33 3.34 -4.72 -7.89
C PRO A 33 2.32 -5.20 -6.85
N MET A 34 1.76 -6.38 -7.08
CA MET A 34 0.69 -6.94 -6.24
C MET A 34 1.07 -7.00 -4.76
N ALA A 35 2.32 -7.41 -4.46
CA ALA A 35 2.81 -7.51 -3.09
C ALA A 35 2.79 -6.17 -2.36
N ALA A 36 3.26 -5.09 -3.01
CA ALA A 36 3.27 -3.75 -2.43
C ALA A 36 1.85 -3.20 -2.20
N VAL A 37 0.94 -3.43 -3.16
CA VAL A 37 -0.47 -3.01 -3.00
C VAL A 37 -1.15 -3.76 -1.85
N CYS A 38 -0.94 -5.08 -1.73
CA CYS A 38 -1.47 -5.86 -0.62
C CYS A 38 -0.87 -5.42 0.71
N ALA A 39 0.43 -5.14 0.75
CA ALA A 39 1.12 -4.71 1.97
C ALA A 39 0.63 -3.32 2.44
N ASN A 40 0.52 -2.35 1.52
CA ASN A 40 0.04 -1.00 1.85
C ASN A 40 -1.39 -1.00 2.36
N ILE A 41 -2.33 -1.64 1.64
CA ILE A 41 -3.73 -1.66 2.09
C ILE A 41 -3.89 -2.43 3.41
N SER A 42 -3.13 -3.50 3.64
CA SER A 42 -3.13 -4.22 4.92
C SER A 42 -2.59 -3.35 6.05
N TRP A 43 -1.51 -2.60 5.82
CA TRP A 43 -0.94 -1.67 6.79
C TRP A 43 -1.96 -0.57 7.15
N GLU A 44 -2.54 0.09 6.14
CA GLU A 44 -3.55 1.13 6.35
C GLU A 44 -4.79 0.60 7.10
N ILE A 45 -5.25 -0.63 6.81
CA ILE A 45 -6.38 -1.23 7.53
C ILE A 45 -6.03 -1.48 8.99
N ILE A 46 -4.85 -2.05 9.28
CA ILE A 46 -4.42 -2.36 10.64
C ILE A 46 -4.33 -1.05 11.44
N PHE A 47 -3.65 -0.03 10.91
CA PHE A 47 -3.36 1.21 11.61
C PHE A 47 -4.48 2.26 11.55
N SER A 48 -5.55 2.02 10.78
CA SER A 48 -6.76 2.87 10.77
C SER A 48 -7.93 2.29 11.56
N PHE A 49 -8.02 0.95 11.70
CA PHE A 49 -9.18 0.29 12.31
C PHE A 49 -8.85 -0.62 13.49
N PHE A 50 -7.74 -1.37 13.45
CA PHE A 50 -7.41 -2.35 14.50
C PHE A 50 -6.53 -1.74 15.61
N ILE A 51 -5.51 -0.98 15.22
CA ILE A 51 -4.58 -0.27 16.10
C ILE A 51 -4.58 1.19 15.64
N PRO A 52 -5.68 1.95 15.87
CA PRO A 52 -5.78 3.31 15.38
C PRO A 52 -4.73 4.20 16.05
N HIS A 53 -4.01 4.97 15.24
CA HIS A 53 -3.10 5.99 15.77
C HIS A 53 -3.85 7.14 16.45
N ASP A 54 -3.15 7.84 17.35
CA ASP A 54 -3.67 9.04 17.98
C ASP A 54 -3.96 10.17 16.97
N SER A 55 -4.96 11.00 17.30
CA SER A 55 -5.25 12.21 16.54
C SER A 55 -4.05 13.17 16.60
N PRO A 56 -3.61 13.79 15.49
CA PRO A 56 -4.30 13.95 14.20
C PRO A 56 -3.90 12.93 13.11
N GLN A 57 -3.02 11.98 13.39
CA GLN A 57 -2.45 11.09 12.36
C GLN A 57 -3.48 10.13 11.75
N ILE A 58 -4.51 9.76 12.52
CA ILE A 58 -5.62 8.93 12.05
C ILE A 58 -6.34 9.51 10.80
N TYR A 59 -6.47 10.83 10.69
CA TYR A 59 -7.10 11.47 9.53
C TYR A 59 -6.25 11.33 8.28
N ILE A 60 -4.93 11.34 8.43
CA ILE A 60 -3.98 11.15 7.33
C ILE A 60 -4.04 9.70 6.85
N ASN A 61 -4.09 8.74 7.77
CA ASN A 61 -4.25 7.33 7.43
C ASN A 61 -5.56 7.06 6.69
N TYR A 62 -6.68 7.69 7.07
CA TYR A 62 -7.92 7.55 6.28
C TYR A 62 -7.79 8.10 4.85
N ILE A 63 -7.05 9.19 4.66
CA ILE A 63 -6.76 9.73 3.32
C ILE A 63 -5.88 8.74 2.54
N TRP A 64 -4.85 8.17 3.15
CA TRP A 64 -4.00 7.17 2.52
C TRP A 64 -4.73 5.89 2.19
N PHE A 65 -5.56 5.38 3.10
CA PHE A 65 -6.47 4.27 2.85
C PHE A 65 -7.37 4.53 1.62
N ALA A 66 -7.91 5.74 1.49
CA ALA A 66 -8.71 6.11 0.32
C ALA A 66 -7.88 6.12 -0.98
N LEU A 67 -6.63 6.60 -0.94
CA LEU A 67 -5.71 6.56 -2.07
C LEU A 67 -5.31 5.12 -2.43
N ASP A 68 -5.02 4.28 -1.45
CA ASP A 68 -4.71 2.87 -1.65
C ASP A 68 -5.89 2.10 -2.22
N ALA A 69 -7.13 2.40 -1.81
CA ALA A 69 -8.32 1.84 -2.43
C ALA A 69 -8.39 2.18 -3.94
N VAL A 70 -8.03 3.40 -4.34
CA VAL A 70 -7.94 3.80 -5.76
C VAL A 70 -6.84 3.03 -6.49
N ILE A 71 -5.71 2.78 -5.85
CA ILE A 71 -4.60 1.99 -6.42
C ILE A 71 -5.01 0.51 -6.57
N VAL A 72 -5.69 -0.08 -5.58
CA VAL A 72 -6.27 -1.43 -5.65
C VAL A 72 -7.25 -1.54 -6.82
N ILE A 73 -8.16 -0.56 -6.99
CA ILE A 73 -9.11 -0.56 -8.11
C ILE A 73 -8.36 -0.51 -9.45
N GLN A 74 -7.31 0.31 -9.57
CA GLN A 74 -6.48 0.34 -10.76
C GLN A 74 -5.76 -0.99 -11.00
N PHE A 75 -5.22 -1.60 -9.96
CA PHE A 75 -4.58 -2.91 -10.03
C PHE A 75 -5.55 -3.98 -10.53
N LEU A 76 -6.75 -4.06 -9.96
CA LEU A 76 -7.76 -5.03 -10.37
C LEU A 76 -8.25 -4.79 -11.82
N LYS A 77 -8.45 -3.52 -12.19
CA LYS A 77 -8.94 -3.13 -13.51
C LYS A 77 -7.91 -3.36 -14.63
N TYR A 78 -6.66 -2.94 -14.41
CA TYR A 78 -5.59 -3.04 -15.42
C TYR A 78 -4.84 -4.36 -15.36
N GLY A 79 -4.68 -4.97 -14.19
CA GLY A 79 -4.08 -6.29 -14.00
C GLY A 79 -4.83 -7.37 -14.77
N LYS A 80 -6.17 -7.35 -14.69
CA LYS A 80 -7.03 -8.25 -15.49
C LYS A 80 -6.79 -8.13 -16.99
N LYS A 81 -6.57 -6.91 -17.51
CA LYS A 81 -6.33 -6.67 -18.94
C LYS A 81 -4.97 -7.22 -19.39
N LYS A 82 -3.97 -7.24 -18.49
CA LYS A 82 -2.62 -7.74 -18.76
C LYS A 82 -2.51 -9.26 -18.72
N PHE A 83 -3.40 -9.91 -17.97
CA PHE A 83 -3.44 -11.37 -17.79
C PHE A 83 -4.75 -12.00 -18.33
N PRO A 84 -5.06 -11.87 -19.63
CA PRO A 84 -6.31 -12.38 -20.19
C PRO A 84 -6.41 -13.92 -20.18
N SER A 85 -5.28 -14.62 -20.02
CA SER A 85 -5.22 -16.08 -19.99
C SER A 85 -5.64 -16.69 -18.64
N PHE A 86 -5.75 -15.90 -17.57
CA PHE A 86 -6.15 -16.39 -16.26
C PHE A 86 -7.66 -16.24 -16.05
N ALA A 87 -8.28 -17.24 -15.43
CA ALA A 87 -9.66 -17.13 -15.02
C ALA A 87 -9.81 -16.03 -13.96
N ASN A 88 -10.93 -15.29 -13.97
CA ASN A 88 -11.18 -14.20 -13.02
C ASN A 88 -10.94 -14.64 -11.57
N TRP A 89 -11.38 -15.86 -11.21
CA TRP A 89 -11.19 -16.43 -9.88
C TRP A 89 -9.72 -16.62 -9.49
N GLN A 90 -8.84 -17.01 -10.41
CA GLN A 90 -7.41 -17.20 -10.11
C GLN A 90 -6.72 -15.85 -9.85
N PHE A 91 -7.10 -14.81 -10.59
CA PHE A 91 -6.59 -13.46 -10.40
C PHE A 91 -7.06 -12.87 -9.06
N TYR A 92 -8.35 -12.93 -8.76
CA TYR A 92 -8.86 -12.48 -7.46
C TYR A 92 -8.37 -13.36 -6.30
N GLY A 93 -8.20 -14.66 -6.52
CA GLY A 93 -7.69 -15.61 -5.53
C GLY A 93 -6.22 -15.36 -5.18
N SER A 94 -5.37 -15.07 -6.17
CA SER A 94 -3.97 -14.69 -5.93
C SER A 94 -3.85 -13.35 -5.19
N PHE A 95 -4.69 -12.37 -5.53
CA PHE A 95 -4.77 -11.11 -4.80
C PHE A 95 -5.22 -11.31 -3.33
N ALA A 96 -6.29 -12.10 -3.13
CA ALA A 96 -6.79 -12.43 -1.79
C ALA A 96 -5.75 -13.20 -0.96
N LEU A 97 -5.06 -14.17 -1.57
CA LEU A 97 -3.98 -14.91 -0.93
C LEU A 97 -2.82 -13.97 -0.57
N GLY A 98 -2.48 -13.01 -1.43
CA GLY A 98 -1.51 -11.96 -1.15
C GLY A 98 -1.89 -11.13 0.09
N LEU A 99 -3.16 -10.73 0.21
CA LEU A 99 -3.67 -10.02 1.40
C LEU A 99 -3.61 -10.88 2.67
N SER A 100 -4.02 -12.15 2.57
CA SER A 100 -3.98 -13.10 3.67
C SER A 100 -2.58 -13.40 4.17
N ILE A 101 -1.55 -13.24 3.33
CA ILE A 101 -0.14 -13.37 3.74
C ILE A 101 0.42 -12.05 4.26
N ALA A 102 0.14 -10.94 3.59
CA ALA A 102 0.66 -9.62 3.95
C ALA A 102 0.17 -9.17 5.34
N THR A 103 -1.09 -9.41 5.65
CA THR A 103 -1.71 -8.99 6.92
C THR A 103 -1.04 -9.61 8.15
N PRO A 104 -0.90 -10.95 8.28
CA PRO A 104 -0.19 -11.55 9.41
C PRO A 104 1.29 -11.21 9.40
N MET A 105 1.92 -11.06 8.23
CA MET A 105 3.34 -10.66 8.16
C MET A 105 3.58 -9.28 8.79
N ILE A 106 2.71 -8.30 8.51
CA ILE A 106 2.79 -6.96 9.12
C ILE A 106 2.56 -7.05 10.63
N LEU A 107 1.59 -7.85 11.08
CA LEU A 107 1.33 -8.03 12.51
C LEU A 107 2.52 -8.70 13.23
N THR A 108 3.11 -9.75 12.64
CA THR A 108 4.28 -10.41 13.23
C THR A 108 5.49 -9.49 13.30
N ILE A 109 5.72 -8.66 12.28
CA ILE A 109 6.82 -7.68 12.31
C ILE A 109 6.56 -6.60 13.38
N THR A 110 5.32 -6.14 13.51
CA THR A 110 4.93 -5.15 14.53
C THR A 110 5.16 -5.70 15.94
N ASP A 111 4.81 -6.98 16.17
CA ASP A 111 4.96 -7.66 17.47
C ASP A 111 6.42 -7.99 17.79
N GLU A 112 7.16 -8.57 16.84
CA GLU A 112 8.56 -9.00 17.01
C GLU A 112 9.49 -7.83 17.35
N PHE A 113 9.23 -6.65 16.76
CA PHE A 113 10.02 -5.44 16.99
C PHE A 113 9.48 -4.56 18.12
N GLY A 114 8.35 -4.93 18.75
CA GLY A 114 7.68 -4.10 19.76
C GLY A 114 7.29 -2.72 19.24
N ASP A 115 7.15 -2.57 17.92
CA ASP A 115 6.90 -1.32 17.23
C ASP A 115 5.41 -1.14 17.03
N GLY A 116 4.70 -0.72 18.08
CA GLY A 116 3.26 -0.44 18.03
C GLY A 116 2.85 0.63 17.01
N SER A 117 3.81 1.29 16.34
CA SER A 117 3.57 2.28 15.29
C SER A 117 3.73 1.73 13.85
N GLY A 118 4.23 0.50 13.67
CA GLY A 118 4.40 -0.12 12.36
C GLY A 118 5.40 0.55 11.44
N ALA A 119 6.28 1.40 11.97
CA ALA A 119 7.28 2.15 11.22
C ALA A 119 8.30 1.23 10.52
N PHE A 120 8.68 0.12 11.15
CA PHE A 120 9.57 -0.88 10.53
C PHE A 120 8.92 -1.61 9.35
N ALA A 121 7.63 -1.95 9.47
CA ALA A 121 6.88 -2.56 8.37
C ALA A 121 6.74 -1.59 7.18
N ALA A 122 6.45 -0.31 7.45
CA ALA A 122 6.41 0.74 6.44
C ALA A 122 7.78 0.95 5.76
N PHE A 123 8.87 0.89 6.51
CA PHE A 123 10.22 1.00 5.95
C PHE A 123 10.57 -0.15 4.99
N GLY A 124 10.15 -1.37 5.31
CA GLY A 124 10.30 -2.53 4.43
C GLY A 124 9.51 -2.39 3.12
N GLN A 125 8.26 -1.92 3.21
CA GLN A 125 7.40 -1.68 2.04
C GLN A 125 7.97 -0.60 1.10
N ASN A 126 8.59 0.44 1.67
CA ASN A 126 9.19 1.52 0.88
C ASN A 126 10.28 1.03 -0.08
N HIS A 127 11.00 -0.05 0.25
CA HIS A 127 12.01 -0.63 -0.63
C HIS A 127 11.39 -1.24 -1.90
N ASP A 128 10.26 -1.92 -1.77
CA ASP A 128 9.54 -2.51 -2.89
C ASP A 128 8.93 -1.44 -3.80
N VAL A 129 8.39 -0.36 -3.20
CA VAL A 129 7.84 0.78 -3.94
C VAL A 129 8.95 1.57 -4.66
N CYS A 130 10.11 1.80 -4.02
CA CYS A 130 11.25 2.49 -4.64
C CYS A 130 11.86 1.73 -5.82
N THR A 131 11.92 0.40 -5.73
CA THR A 131 12.43 -0.45 -6.83
C THR A 131 11.54 -0.31 -8.07
N VAL A 132 10.23 -0.11 -7.87
CA VAL A 132 9.26 0.08 -8.96
C VAL A 132 9.25 1.52 -9.47
N CYS A 133 9.44 2.51 -8.59
CA CYS A 133 9.58 3.91 -8.99
C CYS A 133 10.77 4.11 -9.94
N ASN A 134 11.92 3.44 -9.73
CA ASN A 134 13.06 3.47 -10.66
C ASN A 134 12.77 2.87 -12.05
N VAL A 135 11.70 2.09 -12.18
CA VAL A 135 11.29 1.46 -13.45
C VAL A 135 10.14 2.21 -14.13
N VAL A 136 9.39 3.02 -13.37
CA VAL A 136 8.11 3.62 -13.80
C VAL A 136 8.15 5.16 -13.86
N ILE A 137 9.04 5.81 -13.12
CA ILE A 137 9.29 7.27 -13.13
C ILE A 137 10.54 7.55 -13.95
#